data_AF-A0A967PAR2-F1
#
_entry.id   AF-A0A967PAR2-F1
#
_cell.length_a   1.000
_cell.length_b   1.000
_cell.length_c   1.000
_cell.angle_alpha   90.00
_cell.angle_beta   90.00
_cell.angle_gamma   90.00
#
_symmetry.space_group_name_H-M   'P 1'
#
loop_
_entity.id
_entity.type
_entity.pdbx_description
1 polymer ?
#
loop_
_entity_poly.entity_id
_entity_poly.type
_entity_poly.pdbx_seq_one_letter_code
_entity_poly.pdbx_strand_id
1 'polypeptide(L)'
;RQSAFESALLIKEAGAKKIYIVHRHKTPKFTQSDWSWVTPLLGRMIEQPDYYLKLSEQDKDDINKRFWQEGRLKLEPWLKSVEKNKDIDIYEETNITWVDITREGQIKAALGDGAELTADHLIFATGYKVNIANLPFLNTGNILDRLQTNNGFPKLRFNFESSIEGLYFTSLTATSDFGAFFGFTVSCNASSVIIGNAIAQAISKS
;
A
#
# COMPACT_ATOMS: atom_id res chain seq x y z
N ARG A 1 6.34 0.75 6.82
CA ARG A 1 7.48 -0.12 7.19
C ARG A 1 8.68 0.23 6.32
N GLN A 2 8.80 -0.28 5.09
CA GLN A 2 9.89 0.07 4.16
C GLN A 2 10.18 1.58 4.12
N SER A 3 9.16 2.39 3.79
CA SER A 3 9.31 3.85 3.74
C SER A 3 9.78 4.48 5.05
N ALA A 4 9.44 3.91 6.22
CA ALA A 4 9.88 4.45 7.51
C ALA A 4 11.38 4.24 7.73
N PHE A 5 11.87 3.03 7.41
CA PHE A 5 13.29 2.68 7.56
C PHE A 5 14.15 3.37 6.51
N GLU A 6 13.69 3.46 5.26
CA GLU A 6 14.36 4.23 4.20
C GLU A 6 14.45 5.71 4.57
N SER A 7 13.33 6.32 4.98
CA SER A 7 13.30 7.72 5.41
C SER A 7 14.24 7.97 6.59
N ALA A 8 14.27 7.06 7.57
CA ALA A 8 15.17 7.19 8.72
C ALA A 8 16.65 7.24 8.29
N LEU A 9 17.09 6.37 7.39
CA LEU A 9 18.48 6.41 6.92
C LEU A 9 18.78 7.68 6.10
N LEU A 10 17.88 8.08 5.21
CA LEU A 10 18.07 9.30 4.40
C LEU A 10 18.10 10.56 5.28
N ILE A 11 17.23 10.66 6.27
CA ILE A 11 17.20 11.77 7.23
C ILE A 11 18.46 11.77 8.09
N LYS A 12 18.97 10.57 8.44
CA LYS A 12 20.23 10.47 9.16
C LYS A 12 21.41 10.95 8.31
N GLU A 13 21.46 10.55 7.04
CA GLU A 13 22.45 11.00 6.07
C GLU A 13 22.39 12.53 5.87
N ALA A 14 21.19 13.11 5.90
CA ALA A 14 20.98 14.56 5.84
C ALA A 14 21.37 15.31 7.13
N GLY A 15 21.91 14.62 8.15
CA GLY A 15 22.49 15.26 9.34
C GLY A 15 21.58 15.29 10.58
N ALA A 16 20.46 14.55 10.59
CA ALA A 16 19.64 14.46 11.79
C ALA A 16 20.44 13.88 12.97
N LYS A 17 20.33 14.54 14.13
CA LYS A 17 21.08 14.17 15.34
C LYS A 17 20.51 12.93 16.00
N LYS A 18 19.19 12.77 16.00
CA LYS A 18 18.46 11.65 16.61
C LYS A 18 17.23 11.32 15.78
N ILE A 19 16.89 10.04 15.67
CA ILE A 19 15.71 9.54 14.96
C ILE A 19 15.00 8.52 15.82
N TYR A 20 13.68 8.58 15.82
CA TYR A 20 12.81 7.60 16.48
C TYR A 20 11.95 6.91 15.42
N ILE A 21 12.07 5.59 15.31
CA ILE A 21 11.21 4.78 14.44
C ILE A 21 10.18 4.09 15.32
N VAL A 22 8.92 4.51 15.22
CA VAL A 22 7.81 3.95 16.01
C VAL A 22 6.91 3.08 15.13
N HIS A 23 6.67 1.83 15.51
CA HIS A 23 5.80 0.93 14.75
C HIS A 23 5.11 -0.15 15.61
N ARG A 24 3.96 -0.64 15.12
CA ARG A 24 3.00 -1.47 15.87
C ARG A 24 3.29 -2.98 15.87
N HIS A 25 4.48 -3.38 15.47
CA HIS A 25 4.82 -4.79 15.29
C HIS A 25 6.29 -4.99 15.67
N LYS A 26 6.77 -6.23 15.64
CA LYS A 26 8.21 -6.50 15.74
C LYS A 26 8.93 -6.02 14.49
N THR A 27 10.20 -5.62 14.60
CA THR A 27 10.96 -5.20 13.42
C THR A 27 11.00 -6.34 12.40
N PRO A 28 10.61 -6.07 11.14
CA PRO A 28 10.67 -7.08 10.09
C PRO A 28 12.10 -7.56 9.85
N LYS A 29 12.26 -8.77 9.30
CA LYS A 29 13.58 -9.30 8.99
C LYS A 29 14.19 -8.56 7.81
N PHE A 30 15.46 -8.18 7.91
CA PHE A 30 16.24 -7.62 6.81
C PHE A 30 16.70 -8.73 5.85
N THR A 31 15.80 -9.17 4.98
CA THR A 31 16.02 -10.29 4.06
C THR A 31 15.28 -10.03 2.75
N GLN A 32 15.85 -10.50 1.65
CA GLN A 32 15.27 -10.30 0.34
C GLN A 32 13.92 -11.02 0.22
N SER A 33 12.94 -10.32 -0.36
CA SER A 33 11.64 -10.91 -0.65
C SER A 33 11.67 -11.76 -1.93
N ASP A 34 10.99 -12.89 -1.90
CA ASP A 34 10.70 -13.76 -3.04
C ASP A 34 9.31 -13.45 -3.62
N TRP A 35 9.32 -12.71 -4.73
CA TRP A 35 8.13 -12.35 -5.49
C TRP A 35 7.89 -13.24 -6.72
N SER A 36 8.68 -14.30 -6.91
CA SER A 36 8.64 -15.14 -8.12
C SER A 36 7.27 -15.74 -8.42
N TRP A 37 6.45 -15.95 -7.39
CA TRP A 37 5.11 -16.51 -7.47
C TRP A 37 4.03 -15.54 -7.94
N VAL A 38 4.30 -14.23 -7.96
CA VAL A 38 3.34 -13.21 -8.40
C VAL A 38 3.19 -13.21 -9.92
N THR A 39 4.29 -13.40 -10.65
CA THR A 39 4.27 -13.37 -12.13
C THR A 39 3.38 -14.47 -12.74
N PRO A 40 3.47 -15.75 -12.32
CA PRO A 40 2.56 -16.78 -12.81
C PRO A 40 1.09 -16.51 -12.45
N LEU A 41 0.83 -15.94 -11.26
CA LEU A 41 -0.52 -15.57 -10.84
C LEU A 41 -1.11 -14.51 -11.77
N LEU A 42 -0.34 -13.47 -12.10
CA LEU A 42 -0.74 -12.43 -13.05
C LEU A 42 -0.90 -12.98 -14.47
N GLY A 43 -0.06 -13.93 -14.89
CA GLY A 43 -0.20 -14.63 -16.17
C GLY A 43 -1.56 -15.32 -16.28
N ARG A 44 -1.99 -16.05 -15.23
CA ARG A 44 -3.33 -16.66 -15.19
C ARG A 44 -4.45 -15.64 -15.26
N MET A 45 -4.29 -14.47 -14.68
CA MET A 45 -5.29 -13.40 -14.76
C MET A 45 -5.36 -12.77 -16.16
N ILE A 46 -4.26 -12.77 -16.91
CA ILE A 46 -4.27 -12.35 -18.33
C ILE A 46 -5.06 -13.37 -19.16
N GLU A 47 -4.77 -14.67 -18.98
CA GLU A 47 -5.44 -15.77 -19.70
C GLU A 47 -6.93 -15.88 -19.32
N GLN A 48 -7.24 -15.71 -18.04
CA GLN A 48 -8.57 -15.80 -17.47
C GLN A 48 -8.82 -14.60 -16.53
N PRO A 49 -9.34 -13.47 -17.04
CA PRO A 49 -9.52 -12.24 -16.25
C PRO A 49 -10.46 -12.37 -15.03
N ASP A 50 -11.39 -13.33 -15.05
CA ASP A 50 -12.28 -13.60 -13.92
C ASP A 50 -11.72 -14.60 -12.89
N TYR A 51 -10.48 -15.09 -13.09
CA TYR A 51 -9.84 -16.09 -12.24
C TYR A 51 -9.87 -15.71 -10.76
N TYR A 52 -9.33 -14.54 -10.42
CA TYR A 52 -9.22 -14.11 -9.02
C TYR A 52 -10.61 -13.87 -8.39
N LEU A 53 -11.56 -13.34 -9.16
CA LEU A 53 -12.93 -13.10 -8.70
C LEU A 53 -13.67 -14.39 -8.35
N LYS A 54 -13.38 -15.47 -9.07
CA LYS A 54 -13.97 -16.80 -8.89
C LYS A 54 -13.31 -17.63 -7.77
N LEU A 55 -12.19 -17.19 -7.22
CA LEU A 55 -11.57 -17.86 -6.07
C LEU A 55 -12.50 -17.86 -4.86
N SER A 56 -12.38 -18.91 -4.04
CA SER A 56 -13.02 -18.90 -2.73
C SER A 56 -12.43 -17.78 -1.86
N GLU A 57 -13.18 -17.30 -0.87
CA GLU A 57 -12.64 -16.30 0.07
C GLU A 57 -11.39 -16.82 0.80
N GLN A 58 -11.35 -18.12 1.11
CA GLN A 58 -10.18 -18.76 1.70
C GLN A 58 -8.95 -18.69 0.79
N ASP A 59 -9.09 -18.97 -0.51
CA ASP A 59 -7.97 -18.89 -1.45
C ASP A 59 -7.47 -17.44 -1.64
N LYS A 60 -8.40 -16.47 -1.67
CA LYS A 60 -8.05 -15.04 -1.71
C LYS A 60 -7.28 -14.64 -0.46
N ASP A 61 -7.75 -15.07 0.71
CA ASP A 61 -7.10 -14.82 1.99
C ASP A 61 -5.70 -15.45 2.05
N ASP A 62 -5.52 -16.67 1.56
CA ASP A 62 -4.21 -17.33 1.54
C ASP A 62 -3.22 -16.63 0.61
N ILE A 63 -3.67 -16.19 -0.57
CA ILE A 63 -2.86 -15.36 -1.49
C ILE A 63 -2.49 -14.02 -0.83
N ASN A 64 -3.47 -13.33 -0.24
CA ASN A 64 -3.25 -12.03 0.41
C ASN A 64 -2.35 -12.16 1.64
N LYS A 65 -2.48 -13.24 2.40
CA LYS A 65 -1.64 -13.56 3.55
C LYS A 65 -0.20 -13.84 3.12
N ARG A 66 0.01 -14.65 2.07
CA ARG A 66 1.34 -14.88 1.49
C ARG A 66 1.96 -13.55 1.04
N PHE A 67 1.21 -12.74 0.30
CA PHE A 67 1.65 -11.41 -0.13
C PHE A 67 2.05 -10.52 1.06
N TRP A 68 1.20 -10.50 2.09
CA TRP A 68 1.42 -9.71 3.29
C TRP A 68 2.69 -10.18 4.03
N GLN A 69 2.87 -11.48 4.22
CA GLN A 69 4.06 -12.02 4.89
C GLN A 69 5.33 -11.65 4.12
N GLU A 70 5.28 -11.78 2.80
CA GLU A 70 6.41 -11.53 1.92
C GLU A 70 6.83 -10.06 1.87
N GLY A 71 5.85 -9.13 1.86
CA GLY A 71 6.12 -7.68 1.76
C GLY A 71 6.07 -6.89 3.07
N ARG A 72 5.54 -7.46 4.17
CA ARG A 72 5.41 -6.77 5.46
C ARG A 72 6.30 -7.34 6.56
N LEU A 73 6.68 -8.61 6.50
CA LEU A 73 7.60 -9.22 7.47
C LEU A 73 9.05 -9.20 7.01
N LYS A 74 9.32 -8.63 5.84
CA LYS A 74 10.66 -8.47 5.27
C LYS A 74 10.92 -7.00 4.94
N LEU A 75 12.16 -6.58 5.11
CA LEU A 75 12.72 -5.31 4.69
C LEU A 75 13.97 -5.59 3.87
N GLU A 76 14.31 -4.68 2.97
CA GLU A 76 15.50 -4.84 2.12
C GLU A 76 16.79 -5.01 2.95
N PRO A 77 17.70 -5.94 2.60
CA PRO A 77 18.89 -6.24 3.40
C PRO A 77 19.79 -5.03 3.71
N TRP A 78 19.85 -4.04 2.80
CA TRP A 78 20.68 -2.85 2.97
C TRP A 78 20.19 -1.93 4.11
N LEU A 79 18.92 -2.05 4.52
CA LEU A 79 18.36 -1.31 5.65
C LEU A 79 18.84 -1.81 7.02
N LYS A 80 19.55 -2.96 7.07
CA LYS A 80 20.06 -3.54 8.32
C LYS A 80 21.02 -2.60 9.07
N SER A 81 21.62 -1.62 8.39
CA SER A 81 22.47 -0.61 9.01
C SER A 81 21.75 0.21 10.09
N VAL A 82 20.41 0.32 10.02
CA VAL A 82 19.59 0.99 11.04
C VAL A 82 19.84 0.39 12.43
N GLU A 83 19.92 -0.94 12.56
CA GLU A 83 20.13 -1.63 13.85
C GLU A 83 21.46 -1.28 14.52
N LYS A 84 22.45 -0.84 13.74
CA LYS A 84 23.80 -0.51 14.24
C LYS A 84 23.98 0.99 14.51
N ASN A 85 22.98 1.81 14.17
CA ASN A 85 23.08 3.24 14.27
C ASN A 85 22.65 3.72 15.66
N LYS A 86 23.61 4.15 16.49
CA LYS A 86 23.36 4.64 17.86
C LYS A 86 22.43 5.86 17.95
N ASP A 87 22.23 6.57 16.84
CA ASP A 87 21.40 7.77 16.78
C ASP A 87 19.98 7.45 16.28
N ILE A 88 19.65 6.16 16.07
CA ILE A 88 18.32 5.70 15.69
C ILE A 88 17.80 4.75 16.77
N ASP A 89 16.72 5.13 17.45
CA ASP A 89 16.02 4.24 18.37
C ASP A 89 14.76 3.69 17.71
N ILE A 90 14.53 2.39 17.88
CA ILE A 90 13.36 1.69 17.35
C ILE A 90 12.42 1.36 18.52
N TYR A 91 11.20 1.87 18.44
CA TYR A 91 10.11 1.58 19.35
C TYR A 91 9.15 0.62 18.65
N GLU A 92 9.28 -0.67 18.97
CA GLU A 92 8.47 -1.75 18.42
C GLU A 92 7.18 -1.96 19.22
N GLU A 93 6.21 -2.66 18.62
CA GLU A 93 4.97 -3.10 19.29
C GLU A 93 4.19 -1.97 19.99
N THR A 94 4.41 -0.72 19.58
CA THR A 94 3.78 0.47 20.15
C THR A 94 3.29 1.41 19.04
N ASN A 95 2.66 2.51 19.41
CA ASN A 95 2.18 3.52 18.48
C ASN A 95 2.19 4.89 19.13
N ILE A 96 2.25 5.93 18.30
CA ILE A 96 1.99 7.29 18.75
C ILE A 96 0.49 7.41 19.03
N THR A 97 0.15 7.72 20.28
CA THR A 97 -1.23 7.89 20.77
C THR A 97 -1.64 9.35 20.86
N TRP A 98 -0.66 10.23 21.04
CA TRP A 98 -0.87 11.67 21.16
C TRP A 98 0.33 12.44 20.61
N VAL A 99 0.04 13.62 20.05
CA VAL A 99 1.04 14.56 19.55
C VAL A 99 0.59 15.98 19.86
N ASP A 100 1.51 16.82 20.30
CA ASP A 100 1.31 18.26 20.43
C ASP A 100 2.58 19.03 20.06
N ILE A 101 2.40 20.31 19.74
CA ILE A 101 3.48 21.21 19.39
C ILE A 101 3.64 22.20 20.54
N THR A 102 4.82 22.22 21.17
CA THR A 102 5.11 23.13 22.27
C THR A 102 5.11 24.58 21.80
N ARG A 103 5.10 25.52 22.75
CA ARG A 103 5.23 26.95 22.44
C ARG A 103 6.57 27.30 21.76
N GLU A 104 7.63 26.52 21.99
CA GLU A 104 8.90 26.67 21.29
C GLU A 104 8.92 25.99 19.90
N GLY A 105 7.81 25.36 19.48
CA GLY A 105 7.70 24.70 18.19
C GLY A 105 8.21 23.25 18.15
N GLN A 106 8.58 22.66 19.29
CA GLN A 106 8.99 21.25 19.36
C GLN A 106 7.77 20.33 19.35
N ILE A 107 7.92 19.16 18.74
CA ILE A 107 6.90 18.12 18.76
C ILE A 107 7.11 17.25 20.00
N LYS A 108 6.06 17.12 20.83
CA LYS A 108 5.99 16.11 21.88
C LYS A 108 5.03 15.02 21.44
N ALA A 109 5.44 13.76 21.60
CA ALA A 109 4.64 12.60 21.26
C ALA A 109 4.60 11.62 22.43
N ALA A 110 3.41 11.12 22.77
CA ALA A 110 3.25 10.03 23.71
C ALA A 110 3.06 8.71 22.94
N LEU A 111 3.66 7.65 23.45
CA LEU A 111 3.55 6.31 22.91
C LEU A 111 2.56 5.47 23.73
N GLY A 112 2.04 4.41 23.11
CA GLY A 112 1.07 3.50 23.73
C GLY A 112 1.61 2.69 24.92
N ASP A 113 2.93 2.60 25.06
CA ASP A 113 3.63 1.99 26.18
C ASP A 113 3.95 3.00 27.32
N GLY A 114 3.53 4.26 27.17
CA GLY A 114 3.74 5.33 28.14
C GLY A 114 5.04 6.11 27.95
N ALA A 115 5.88 5.77 26.97
CA ALA A 115 7.06 6.57 26.68
C ALA A 115 6.68 7.93 26.07
N GLU A 116 7.47 8.97 26.38
CA GLU A 116 7.34 10.29 25.77
C GLU A 116 8.59 10.62 24.95
N LEU A 117 8.38 11.15 23.75
CA LEU A 117 9.42 11.53 22.81
C LEU A 117 9.29 13.01 22.46
N THR A 118 10.45 13.65 22.22
CA THR A 118 10.53 15.01 21.69
C THR A 118 11.29 15.03 20.38
N ALA A 119 10.77 15.72 19.37
CA ALA A 119 11.40 15.82 18.06
C ALA A 119 11.13 17.17 17.40
N ASP A 120 11.96 17.55 16.42
CA ASP A 120 11.71 18.75 15.61
C ASP A 120 10.73 18.49 14.46
N HIS A 121 10.65 17.23 14.00
CA HIS A 121 9.82 16.81 12.87
C HIS A 121 9.15 15.46 13.15
N LEU A 122 7.95 15.28 12.59
CA LEU A 122 7.18 14.04 12.64
C LEU A 122 6.76 13.63 11.23
N ILE A 123 7.06 12.38 10.85
CA ILE A 123 6.75 11.84 9.52
C ILE A 123 5.86 10.61 9.66
N PHE A 124 4.68 10.66 9.05
CA PHE A 124 3.75 9.53 9.00
C PHE A 124 4.04 8.62 7.80
N ALA A 125 4.91 7.64 7.99
CA ALA A 125 5.15 6.56 7.02
C ALA A 125 4.12 5.41 7.14
N THR A 126 2.83 5.77 7.28
CA THR A 126 1.72 4.86 7.62
C THR A 126 1.09 4.16 6.42
N GLY A 127 1.55 4.46 5.21
CA GLY A 127 1.00 3.92 3.96
C GLY A 127 -0.26 4.65 3.52
N TYR A 128 -0.98 4.05 2.57
CA TYR A 128 -2.12 4.65 1.89
C TYR A 128 -3.38 3.82 2.09
N LYS A 129 -4.54 4.50 2.14
CA LYS A 129 -5.86 3.87 2.07
C LYS A 129 -6.58 4.40 0.83
N VAL A 130 -7.15 3.50 0.04
CA VAL A 130 -7.95 3.90 -1.11
C VAL A 130 -9.25 4.54 -0.65
N ASN A 131 -9.56 5.68 -1.24
CA ASN A 131 -10.88 6.28 -1.22
C ASN A 131 -11.07 7.06 -2.52
N ILE A 132 -11.87 6.53 -3.45
CA ILE A 132 -12.09 7.17 -4.74
C ILE A 132 -12.80 8.53 -4.63
N ALA A 133 -13.54 8.76 -3.54
CA ALA A 133 -14.16 10.06 -3.27
C ALA A 133 -13.11 11.15 -2.99
N ASN A 134 -11.86 10.78 -2.67
CA ASN A 134 -10.78 11.75 -2.50
C ASN A 134 -10.14 12.17 -3.84
N LEU A 135 -10.52 11.57 -4.97
CA LEU A 135 -10.02 11.99 -6.29
C LEU A 135 -10.74 13.28 -6.70
N PRO A 136 -10.04 14.44 -6.79
CA PRO A 136 -10.71 15.73 -6.95
C PRO A 136 -11.60 15.79 -8.20
N PHE A 137 -11.14 15.25 -9.32
CA PHE A 137 -11.89 15.24 -10.58
C PHE A 137 -13.15 14.37 -10.55
N LEU A 138 -13.23 13.36 -9.66
CA LEU A 138 -14.46 12.59 -9.45
C LEU A 138 -15.38 13.30 -8.45
N ASN A 139 -14.80 13.82 -7.37
CA ASN A 139 -15.52 14.48 -6.28
C ASN A 139 -16.23 15.77 -6.73
N THR A 140 -15.62 16.52 -7.65
CA THR A 140 -16.23 17.73 -8.20
C THR A 140 -17.08 17.47 -9.45
N GLY A 141 -17.16 16.21 -9.90
CA GLY A 141 -17.90 15.79 -11.08
C GLY A 141 -19.27 15.17 -10.75
N ASN A 142 -19.88 14.52 -11.73
CA ASN A 142 -21.15 13.81 -11.61
C ASN A 142 -21.01 12.28 -11.68
N ILE A 143 -19.77 11.79 -11.64
CA ILE A 143 -19.44 10.37 -11.79
C ILE A 143 -19.58 9.63 -10.46
N LEU A 144 -19.17 10.27 -9.35
CA LEU A 144 -19.08 9.61 -8.04
C LEU A 144 -20.43 9.08 -7.56
N ASP A 145 -21.52 9.83 -7.76
CA ASP A 145 -22.89 9.44 -7.36
C ASP A 145 -23.42 8.21 -8.10
N ARG A 146 -22.85 7.90 -9.27
CA ARG A 146 -23.25 6.78 -10.14
C ARG A 146 -22.30 5.59 -10.04
N LEU A 147 -21.17 5.78 -9.38
CA LEU A 147 -20.11 4.77 -9.27
C LEU A 147 -20.42 3.87 -8.07
N GLN A 148 -20.54 2.56 -8.32
CA GLN A 148 -20.65 1.59 -7.24
C GLN A 148 -19.31 1.47 -6.52
N THR A 149 -19.35 1.59 -5.19
CA THR A 149 -18.16 1.53 -4.35
C THR A 149 -18.34 0.55 -3.21
N ASN A 150 -17.22 0.04 -2.69
CA ASN A 150 -17.17 -0.75 -1.48
C ASN A 150 -15.96 -0.31 -0.63
N ASN A 151 -16.20 0.20 0.58
CA ASN A 151 -15.15 0.65 1.50
C ASN A 151 -14.13 1.62 0.85
N GLY A 152 -14.60 2.53 -0.01
CA GLY A 152 -13.76 3.49 -0.73
C GLY A 152 -13.13 3.00 -2.03
N PHE A 153 -13.25 1.71 -2.37
CA PHE A 153 -12.81 1.14 -3.64
C PHE A 153 -13.94 1.18 -4.67
N PRO A 154 -13.65 1.37 -5.98
CA PRO A 154 -14.65 1.13 -7.02
C PRO A 154 -14.93 -0.37 -7.11
N LYS A 155 -16.19 -0.75 -7.33
CA LYS A 155 -16.54 -2.14 -7.64
C LYS A 155 -16.28 -2.40 -9.11
N LEU A 156 -15.46 -3.41 -9.41
CA LEU A 156 -14.98 -3.71 -10.74
C LEU A 156 -15.51 -5.05 -11.27
N ARG A 157 -15.70 -5.11 -12.58
CA ARG A 157 -15.92 -6.35 -13.34
C ARG A 157 -14.58 -6.99 -13.67
N PHE A 158 -14.61 -8.22 -14.17
CA PHE A 158 -13.41 -9.02 -14.49
C PHE A 158 -12.41 -8.34 -15.44
N ASN A 159 -12.86 -7.35 -16.20
CA ASN A 159 -12.07 -6.59 -17.17
C ASN A 159 -11.59 -5.23 -16.63
N PHE A 160 -11.63 -4.99 -15.31
CA PHE A 160 -11.33 -3.72 -14.63
C PHE A 160 -12.34 -2.58 -14.92
N GLU A 161 -13.43 -2.87 -15.61
CA GLU A 161 -14.49 -1.89 -15.85
C GLU A 161 -15.32 -1.69 -14.59
N SER A 162 -15.68 -0.45 -14.30
CA SER A 162 -16.51 -0.11 -13.17
C SER A 162 -18.00 -0.38 -13.43
N SER A 163 -18.87 0.09 -12.54
CA SER A 163 -20.32 0.12 -12.81
C SER A 163 -20.72 1.13 -13.90
N ILE A 164 -19.79 2.00 -14.32
CA ILE A 164 -19.99 2.97 -15.39
C ILE A 164 -19.27 2.44 -16.63
N GLU A 165 -20.04 2.24 -17.69
CA GLU A 165 -19.54 1.75 -18.98
C GLU A 165 -18.44 2.64 -19.54
N GLY A 166 -17.36 2.02 -20.02
CA GLY A 166 -16.19 2.72 -20.56
C GLY A 166 -15.27 3.35 -19.50
N LEU A 167 -15.60 3.26 -18.21
CA LEU A 167 -14.77 3.77 -17.12
C LEU A 167 -14.06 2.62 -16.40
N TYR A 168 -12.73 2.58 -16.54
CA TYR A 168 -11.86 1.54 -15.99
C TYR A 168 -11.02 2.08 -14.83
N PHE A 169 -10.78 1.24 -13.83
CA PHE A 169 -9.86 1.54 -12.72
C PHE A 169 -8.86 0.40 -12.57
N THR A 170 -7.61 0.71 -12.25
CA THR A 170 -6.56 -0.31 -12.10
C THR A 170 -5.60 0.02 -10.97
N SER A 171 -4.54 -0.77 -10.82
CA SER A 171 -3.51 -0.63 -9.80
C SER A 171 -4.09 -0.58 -8.38
N LEU A 172 -3.67 0.38 -7.53
CA LEU A 172 -4.05 0.42 -6.11
C LEU A 172 -5.58 0.42 -5.90
N THR A 173 -6.36 1.04 -6.80
CA THR A 173 -7.83 1.04 -6.69
C THR A 173 -8.48 -0.29 -7.03
N ALA A 174 -7.77 -1.22 -7.68
CA ALA A 174 -8.29 -2.54 -8.03
C ALA A 174 -7.97 -3.62 -7.00
N THR A 175 -7.19 -3.32 -5.95
CA THR A 175 -6.73 -4.35 -5.01
C THR A 175 -7.85 -5.04 -4.23
N SER A 176 -9.01 -4.40 -4.08
CA SER A 176 -10.18 -5.01 -3.43
C SER A 176 -10.70 -6.21 -4.21
N ASP A 177 -10.79 -6.09 -5.54
CA ASP A 177 -11.42 -7.11 -6.40
C ASP A 177 -10.39 -8.04 -7.05
N PHE A 178 -9.11 -7.63 -7.12
CA PHE A 178 -8.06 -8.35 -7.85
C PHE A 178 -6.82 -8.71 -7.01
N GLY A 179 -6.81 -8.35 -5.73
CA GLY A 179 -5.75 -8.71 -4.79
C GLY A 179 -4.62 -7.68 -4.63
N ALA A 180 -3.83 -7.83 -3.56
CA ALA A 180 -2.89 -6.81 -3.10
C ALA A 180 -1.75 -6.47 -4.09
N PHE A 181 -1.41 -7.38 -5.01
CA PHE A 181 -0.34 -7.18 -5.99
C PHE A 181 -0.66 -6.13 -7.07
N PHE A 182 -1.94 -5.73 -7.21
CA PHE A 182 -2.30 -4.55 -8.00
C PHE A 182 -1.85 -3.22 -7.34
N GLY A 183 -1.43 -3.25 -6.08
CA GLY A 183 -0.77 -2.09 -5.44
C GLY A 183 0.64 -1.81 -5.98
N PHE A 184 1.16 -2.59 -6.93
CA PHE A 184 2.55 -2.60 -7.35
C PHE A 184 2.70 -2.65 -8.88
N THR A 185 3.85 -2.18 -9.37
CA THR A 185 4.15 -2.06 -10.81
C THR A 185 4.20 -3.40 -11.54
N VAL A 186 4.41 -4.52 -10.84
CA VAL A 186 4.39 -5.87 -11.41
C VAL A 186 3.05 -6.18 -12.12
N SER A 187 1.95 -5.55 -11.67
CA SER A 187 0.61 -5.72 -12.25
C SER A 187 0.33 -4.89 -13.51
N CYS A 188 1.22 -3.97 -13.89
CA CYS A 188 0.98 -3.05 -15.01
C CYS A 188 0.74 -3.80 -16.32
N ASN A 189 1.51 -4.85 -16.60
CA ASN A 189 1.33 -5.65 -17.82
C ASN A 189 -0.05 -6.30 -17.87
N ALA A 190 -0.45 -7.00 -16.80
CA ALA A 190 -1.75 -7.64 -16.73
C ALA A 190 -2.91 -6.64 -16.88
N SER A 191 -2.81 -5.49 -16.20
CA SER A 191 -3.77 -4.40 -16.30
C SER A 191 -3.92 -3.91 -17.74
N SER A 192 -2.80 -3.67 -18.42
CA SER A 192 -2.79 -3.16 -19.79
C SER A 192 -3.41 -4.13 -20.80
N VAL A 193 -3.09 -5.42 -20.70
CA VAL A 193 -3.62 -6.44 -21.62
C VAL A 193 -5.12 -6.63 -21.42
N ILE A 194 -5.57 -6.74 -20.17
CA ILE A 194 -6.98 -7.01 -19.85
C ILE A 194 -7.86 -5.82 -20.24
N ILE A 195 -7.46 -4.59 -19.89
CA ILE A 195 -8.20 -3.38 -20.26
C ILE A 195 -8.15 -3.14 -21.76
N GLY A 196 -6.98 -3.32 -22.40
CA GLY A 196 -6.82 -3.14 -23.84
C GLY A 196 -7.73 -4.07 -24.65
N ASN A 197 -7.81 -5.35 -24.25
CA ASN A 197 -8.71 -6.31 -24.87
C ASN A 197 -10.18 -5.91 -24.67
N ALA A 198 -10.56 -5.42 -23.49
CA ALA A 198 -11.93 -4.98 -23.22
C ALA A 198 -12.34 -3.79 -24.11
N ILE A 199 -11.47 -2.79 -24.23
CA ILE A 199 -11.69 -1.61 -25.07
C ILE A 199 -11.78 -2.02 -26.55
N ALA A 200 -10.87 -2.87 -27.04
CA ALA A 200 -10.90 -3.34 -28.42
C ALA A 200 -12.22 -4.07 -28.75
N GLN A 201 -12.71 -4.91 -27.83
CA GLN A 201 -13.99 -5.61 -27.98
C GLN A 201 -15.19 -4.65 -27.96
N ALA A 202 -15.18 -3.61 -27.13
CA ALA A 202 -16.24 -2.60 -27.09
C ALA A 202 -16.31 -1.80 -28.40
N ILE A 203 -15.16 -1.38 -28.92
CA ILE A 203 -15.05 -0.66 -30.20
C ILE A 203 -15.57 -1.54 -31.35
N SER A 204 -15.25 -2.84 -31.36
CA SER A 204 -15.64 -3.74 -32.45
C SER A 204 -17.15 -4.05 -32.49
N LYS A 205 -17.88 -3.73 -31.41
CA LYS A 205 -19.33 -3.92 -31.29
C LYS A 205 -20.13 -2.64 -31.55
N SER A 206 -19.46 -1.50 -31.68
CA SER A 206 -20.05 -0.17 -31.92
C SER A 206 -20.16 0.11 -33.42
#